data_AF-A0A517RL66-F1
#
_entry.id   AF-A0A517RL66-F1
#
_cell.length_a   1.000
_cell.length_b   1.000
_cell.length_c   1.000
_cell.angle_alpha   90.00
_cell.angle_beta   90.00
_cell.angle_gamma   90.00
#
_symmetry.space_group_name_H-M   'P 1'
#
loop_
_entity.id
_entity.type
_entity.pdbx_description
1 polymer ?
#
loop_
_entity_poly.entity_id
_entity_poly.type
_entity_poly.pdbx_seq_one_letter_code
_entity_poly.pdbx_strand_id
1 'polypeptide(L)'
;MLTVIIEDDENKRKQLVNFVKELLPSSEITERRSYQSGLKEILGSTPDLVLLDMSMPTFDVTPKDKGGRTRAYAGRDILEEIDRRLLEGISKPF
;
A
#
# COMPACT_ATOMS: atom_id res chain seq x y z
N MET A 1 -14.54 2.90 8.19
CA MET A 1 -13.64 1.82 7.81
C MET A 1 -12.79 2.32 6.66
N LEU A 2 -11.47 2.23 6.80
CA LEU A 2 -10.51 2.69 5.80
C LEU A 2 -9.89 1.49 5.08
N THR A 3 -10.02 1.47 3.76
CA THR A 3 -9.34 0.50 2.88
C THR A 3 -8.20 1.19 2.14
N VAL A 4 -7.00 0.61 2.17
CA VAL A 4 -5.85 1.07 1.37
C VAL A 4 -5.58 0.07 0.25
N ILE A 5 -5.49 0.55 -0.98
CA ILE A 5 -5.18 -0.25 -2.17
C ILE A 5 -3.86 0.22 -2.75
N ILE A 6 -2.89 -0.69 -2.88
CA ILE A 6 -1.56 -0.43 -3.42
C ILE A 6 -1.36 -1.31 -4.65
N GLU A 7 -1.51 -0.71 -5.82
CA GLU A 7 -1.48 -1.38 -7.13
C GLU A 7 -0.98 -0.37 -8.17
N ASP A 8 0.06 -0.73 -8.93
CA ASP A 8 0.69 0.19 -9.87
C ASP A 8 -0.09 0.28 -11.19
N ASP A 9 -0.70 -0.82 -11.64
CA ASP A 9 -1.52 -0.86 -12.84
C ASP A 9 -2.86 -0.13 -12.63
N GLU A 10 -3.13 0.87 -13.47
CA GLU A 10 -4.34 1.69 -13.35
C GLU A 10 -5.63 0.90 -13.60
N ASN A 11 -5.63 -0.06 -14.51
CA ASN A 11 -6.83 -0.81 -14.85
C ASN A 11 -7.19 -1.80 -13.74
N LYS A 12 -6.20 -2.56 -13.24
CA LYS A 12 -6.39 -3.45 -12.10
C LYS A 12 -6.85 -2.67 -10.86
N ARG A 13 -6.21 -1.54 -10.57
CA ARG A 13 -6.58 -0.71 -9.42
C ARG A 13 -8.02 -0.22 -9.50
N LYS A 14 -8.47 0.26 -10.67
CA LYS A 14 -9.87 0.65 -10.88
C LYS A 14 -10.84 -0.53 -10.66
N GLN A 15 -10.49 -1.73 -11.11
CA GLN A 15 -11.30 -2.92 -10.88
C GLN A 15 -11.40 -3.25 -9.39
N LEU A 16 -10.28 -3.20 -8.65
CA LEU A 16 -10.26 -3.41 -7.20
C LEU A 16 -11.09 -2.35 -6.46
N VAL A 17 -10.94 -1.07 -6.81
CA VAL A 17 -11.73 0.01 -6.21
C VAL A 17 -13.23 -0.20 -6.42
N ASN A 18 -13.65 -0.57 -7.63
CA ASN A 18 -15.06 -0.83 -7.91
C ASN A 18 -15.57 -2.03 -7.12
N PHE A 19 -14.81 -3.14 -7.10
CA PHE A 19 -15.17 -4.34 -6.34
C PHE A 19 -15.30 -4.05 -4.84
N VAL A 20 -14.38 -3.29 -4.25
CA VAL A 20 -14.44 -2.90 -2.83
C VAL A 20 -15.64 -1.99 -2.57
N LYS A 21 -15.96 -1.05 -3.46
CA LYS A 21 -17.15 -0.18 -3.30
C LYS A 21 -18.46 -0.96 -3.40
N GLU A 22 -18.51 -1.98 -4.24
CA GLU A 22 -19.69 -2.86 -4.34
C GLU A 22 -19.88 -3.69 -3.06
N LEU A 23 -18.79 -4.26 -2.53
CA LEU A 23 -18.84 -5.10 -1.33
C LEU A 23 -18.98 -4.30 -0.03
N LEU A 24 -18.33 -3.13 0.04
CA LEU A 24 -18.19 -2.28 1.22
C LEU A 24 -18.52 -0.81 0.86
N PRO A 25 -19.79 -0.45 0.63
CA PRO A 25 -20.17 0.86 0.09
C PRO A 25 -19.82 2.05 0.97
N SER A 26 -19.67 1.84 2.28
CA SER A 26 -19.28 2.86 3.26
C SER A 26 -17.78 2.92 3.52
N SER A 27 -16.97 2.12 2.82
CA SER A 27 -15.51 2.17 2.95
C SER A 27 -14.98 3.47 2.36
N GLU A 28 -14.18 4.18 3.13
CA GLU A 28 -13.25 5.16 2.57
C GLU A 28 -12.11 4.38 1.90
N ILE A 29 -11.71 4.78 0.69
CA ILE A 29 -10.67 4.08 -0.08
C ILE A 29 -9.56 5.05 -0.41
N THR A 30 -8.34 4.69 -0.03
CA THR A 30 -7.12 5.40 -0.45
C THR A 30 -6.29 4.54 -1.39
N GLU A 31 -5.83 5.15 -2.48
CA GLU A 31 -5.06 4.49 -3.53
C GLU A 31 -3.59 4.94 -3.52
N ARG A 32 -2.66 4.01 -3.67
CA ARG A 32 -1.23 4.25 -3.88
C ARG A 32 -0.71 3.36 -5.01
N ARG A 33 0.44 3.72 -5.59
CA ARG A 33 0.95 3.12 -6.84
C ARG A 33 2.38 2.61 -6.76
N SER A 34 3.02 2.74 -5.60
CA SER A 34 4.40 2.31 -5.41
C SER A 34 4.66 1.85 -3.98
N TYR A 35 5.77 1.17 -3.79
CA TYR A 35 6.19 0.62 -2.52
C TYR A 35 6.25 1.69 -1.43
N GLN A 36 6.94 2.81 -1.69
CA GLN A 36 7.14 3.84 -0.67
C GLN A 36 5.87 4.63 -0.36
N SER A 37 5.10 5.00 -1.39
CA SER A 37 3.86 5.75 -1.17
C SER A 37 2.83 4.89 -0.44
N GLY A 38 2.78 3.59 -0.77
CA GLY A 38 1.99 2.58 -0.09
C GLY A 38 2.38 2.36 1.37
N LEU A 39 3.66 2.08 1.63
CA LEU A 39 4.18 1.89 2.98
C LEU A 39 3.93 3.12 3.87
N LYS A 40 4.18 4.32 3.33
CA LYS A 40 3.92 5.57 4.05
C LYS A 40 2.44 5.73 4.40
N GLU A 41 1.54 5.34 3.50
CA GLU A 41 0.11 5.39 3.75
C GLU A 41 -0.29 4.45 4.89
N ILE A 42 0.15 3.20 4.85
CA ILE A 42 -0.22 2.20 5.87
C ILE A 42 0.34 2.58 7.24
N LEU A 43 1.54 3.15 7.31
CA LEU A 43 2.14 3.54 8.58
C LEU A 43 1.62 4.89 9.11
N GLY A 44 1.13 5.76 8.22
CA GLY A 44 0.56 7.06 8.58
C GLY A 44 -0.94 7.02 8.85
N SER A 45 -1.60 5.93 8.50
CA SER A 45 -3.01 5.66 8.75
C SER A 45 -3.17 4.37 9.56
N THR A 46 -4.37 4.09 10.04
CA THR A 46 -4.70 2.80 10.67
C THR A 46 -5.76 2.12 9.82
N PRO A 47 -5.38 1.54 8.66
CA PRO A 47 -6.34 0.95 7.75
C PRO A 47 -6.93 -0.34 8.32
N ASP A 48 -8.22 -0.56 8.09
CA ASP A 48 -8.92 -1.79 8.48
C ASP A 48 -8.72 -2.91 7.45
N LEU A 49 -8.49 -2.53 6.18
CA LEU A 49 -8.24 -3.44 5.07
C LEU A 49 -7.10 -2.89 4.19
N VAL A 50 -6.17 -3.75 3.82
CA VAL A 50 -5.10 -3.42 2.88
C VAL A 50 -5.07 -4.44 1.74
N LEU A 51 -5.11 -3.96 0.50
CA LEU A 51 -4.89 -4.76 -0.70
C LEU A 51 -3.53 -4.38 -1.30
N LEU A 52 -2.65 -5.38 -1.46
CA LEU A 52 -1.26 -5.22 -1.87
C LEU A 52 -0.98 -5.98 -3.16
N ASP A 53 -0.47 -5.30 -4.18
CA ASP A 53 0.17 -6.00 -5.31
C ASP A 53 1.54 -6.55 -4.89
N MET A 54 1.93 -7.66 -5.51
CA MET A 54 3.22 -8.29 -5.30
C MET A 54 4.35 -7.53 -6.00
N SER A 55 4.09 -6.96 -7.17
CA SER A 55 5.12 -6.25 -7.95
C SER A 55 4.76 -4.79 -8.19
N MET A 56 5.63 -3.86 -7.80
CA MET A 56 5.40 -2.42 -8.08
C MET A 56 6.71 -1.64 -8.11
N PRO A 57 6.75 -0.43 -8.70
CA PRO A 57 7.91 0.46 -8.62
C PRO A 57 8.22 0.88 -7.17
N THR A 58 9.45 1.30 -6.92
CA THR A 58 9.86 1.75 -5.57
C THR A 58 9.21 3.10 -5.22
N PHE A 59 9.09 4.00 -6.18
CA PHE A 59 8.47 5.32 -6.05
C PHE A 59 7.41 5.51 -7.12
N ASP A 60 6.52 6.50 -6.95
CA ASP A 60 5.50 6.79 -7.95
C ASP A 60 6.17 7.31 -9.25
N VAL A 61 5.69 6.83 -10.39
CA VAL A 61 6.16 7.29 -11.70
C VAL A 61 5.74 8.75 -11.89
N THR A 62 6.70 9.59 -12.25
CA THR A 62 6.45 10.99 -12.62
C THR A 62 6.97 11.25 -14.03
N PRO A 63 6.61 12.38 -14.68
CA PRO A 63 7.18 12.71 -15.99
C PRO A 63 8.72 12.80 -16.02
N LYS A 64 9.36 12.97 -14.85
CA LYS A 64 10.82 13.09 -14.70
C LYS A 64 11.50 11.82 -14.19
N ASP A 65 10.76 10.90 -13.57
CA ASP A 65 11.31 9.71 -12.90
C ASP A 65 10.47 8.47 -13.24
N LYS A 66 11.12 7.39 -13.65
CA LYS A 66 10.49 6.13 -14.04
C LYS A 66 10.00 5.29 -12.83
N GLY A 67 9.97 5.85 -11.62
CA GLY A 67 9.45 5.17 -10.42
C GLY A 67 10.49 4.30 -9.69
N GLY A 68 11.78 4.52 -9.97
CA GLY A 68 12.86 3.68 -9.45
C GLY A 68 12.80 2.22 -9.89
N ARG A 69 13.54 1.34 -9.18
CA ARG A 69 13.58 -0.10 -9.49
C ARG A 69 12.26 -0.78 -9.11
N THR A 70 11.71 -1.58 -10.01
CA THR A 70 10.58 -2.47 -9.70
C THR A 70 10.99 -3.54 -8.68
N ARG A 71 10.15 -3.72 -7.67
CA ARG A 71 10.30 -4.73 -6.62
C ARG A 71 9.31 -5.86 -6.88
N ALA A 72 9.80 -7.08 -7.10
CA ALA A 72 8.96 -8.23 -7.44
C ALA A 72 8.16 -8.79 -6.25
N TYR A 73 8.55 -8.45 -5.01
CA TYR A 73 7.90 -8.91 -3.78
C TYR A 73 7.49 -7.72 -2.87
N ALA A 74 7.16 -6.58 -3.47
CA ALA A 74 6.84 -5.35 -2.76
C ALA A 74 5.75 -5.51 -1.69
N GLY A 75 4.66 -6.22 -1.98
CA GLY A 75 3.60 -6.46 -1.00
C GLY A 75 4.10 -7.19 0.25
N ARG A 76 4.97 -8.19 0.07
CA ARG A 76 5.62 -8.90 1.18
C ARG A 76 6.59 -7.99 1.93
N ASP A 77 7.44 -7.25 1.20
CA ASP A 77 8.39 -6.30 1.79
C ASP A 77 7.66 -5.26 2.67
N ILE A 78 6.47 -4.79 2.25
CA ILE A 78 5.63 -3.86 3.03
C ILE A 78 5.20 -4.49 4.35
N LEU A 79 4.72 -5.74 4.32
CA LEU A 79 4.30 -6.45 5.53
C LEU A 79 5.47 -6.66 6.49
N GLU A 80 6.64 -7.06 5.98
CA GLU A 80 7.86 -7.22 6.79
C GLU A 80 8.29 -5.91 7.46
N GLU A 81 8.15 -4.77 6.76
CA GLU A 81 8.45 -3.45 7.33
C GLU A 81 7.43 -3.03 8.39
N ILE A 82 6.13 -3.31 8.19
CA ILE A 82 5.09 -3.05 9.19
C ILE A 82 5.38 -3.86 10.45
N ASP A 83 5.63 -5.17 10.31
CA ASP A 83 5.96 -6.05 11.43
C ASP A 83 7.20 -5.55 12.17
N ARG A 84 8.25 -5.15 11.45
CA ARG A 84 9.45 -4.60 12.06
C ARG A 84 9.14 -3.36 12.89
N ARG A 85 8.32 -2.43 12.39
CA ARG A 85 7.97 -1.20 13.12
C ARG A 85 7.07 -1.46 14.33
N LEU A 86 6.19 -2.44 14.26
CA LEU A 86 5.40 -2.88 15.41
C LEU A 86 6.32 -3.43 16.51
N LEU A 87 7.31 -4.25 16.14
CA LEU A 87 8.31 -4.78 17.08
C LEU A 87 9.24 -3.70 17.66
N GLU A 88 9.65 -2.71 16.86
CA GLU A 88 10.42 -1.54 17.32
C GLU A 88 9.63 -0.71 18.35
N GLY A 89 8.30 -0.60 18.17
CA GLY A 89 7.41 0.04 19.15
C GLY A 89 7.27 -0.75 20.46
N ILE A 90 7.38 -2.07 20.42
CA ILE A 90 7.32 -2.97 21.59
C ILE A 90 8.66 -3.02 22.35
N SER A 91 9.78 -2.81 21.65
CA SER A 91 11.15 -2.97 22.19
C SER A 91 11.76 -1.72 22.84
N LYS A 92 10.98 -0.65 23.04
CA LYS A 92 11.31 0.40 24.02
C LYS A 92 10.47 0.24 25.28
N PRO A 93 10.84 -0.67 26.21
CA PRO A 93 10.47 -0.49 27.59
C PRO A 93 11.30 0.69 28.15
N PHE A 94 10.67 1.44 29.05
CA PHE A 94 11.19 2.56 29.84
C PHE A 94 12.67 2.44 30.25
#